data_AF-A0AAU9GB63-F1
#
_entry.id   AF-A0AAU9GB63-F1
#
_cell.length_a   1.000
_cell.length_b   1.000
_cell.length_c   1.000
_cell.angle_alpha   90.00
_cell.angle_beta   90.00
_cell.angle_gamma   90.00
#
_symmetry.space_group_name_H-M   'P 1'
#
loop_
_entity.id
_entity.type
_entity.pdbx_description
1 polymer ?
#
loop_
_entity_poly.entity_id
_entity_poly.type
_entity_poly.pdbx_seq_one_letter_code
_entity_poly.pdbx_strand_id
1 'polypeptide(L)'
;MDCGTSLAKYILFIFNTIVSVIGILSIVYGVLILRSIGTIEVNGQVGFPPQALMPIVLIGLGSIVVFISFLGCCGAIRESVCMTMSYAVFLLILLILQLTIVVLLYTNKDKFEDAMGKVIDQAWDSREAREGGVFDAIQKSLKCCGRASSADYLINLQTLPESCCEGSCLNPANIYGGCRAKFVDFMSVSTDNAKYVAIGLIGVELVGFIFACCLANNVRNYKRRNAY
;
A
#
# COMPACT_ATOMS: atom_id res chain seq x y z
N MET A 1 -32.63 -21.22 -10.19
CA MET A 1 -31.28 -20.62 -10.27
C MET A 1 -30.37 -21.66 -10.90
N ASP A 2 -29.64 -21.32 -11.94
CA ASP A 2 -28.73 -22.27 -12.58
C ASP A 2 -27.54 -22.57 -11.66
N CYS A 3 -27.00 -23.80 -11.72
CA CYS A 3 -25.91 -24.28 -10.86
C CYS A 3 -24.70 -23.32 -10.82
N GLY A 4 -24.36 -22.70 -11.97
CA GLY A 4 -23.27 -21.74 -12.07
C GLY A 4 -23.49 -20.44 -11.28
N THR A 5 -24.75 -20.00 -11.11
CA THR A 5 -25.05 -18.76 -10.35
C THR A 5 -24.92 -18.97 -8.85
N SER A 6 -25.28 -20.16 -8.36
CA SER A 6 -25.06 -20.55 -6.96
C SER A 6 -23.57 -20.66 -6.66
N LEU A 7 -22.77 -21.27 -7.55
CA LEU A 7 -21.32 -21.35 -7.38
C LEU A 7 -20.67 -19.96 -7.32
N ALA A 8 -21.01 -19.06 -8.26
CA ALA A 8 -20.48 -17.69 -8.28
C ALA A 8 -20.82 -16.91 -7.00
N LYS A 9 -22.02 -17.11 -6.44
CA LYS A 9 -22.45 -16.49 -5.17
C LYS A 9 -21.55 -16.93 -4.00
N TYR A 10 -21.28 -18.24 -3.86
CA TYR A 10 -20.42 -18.74 -2.79
C TYR A 10 -18.96 -18.28 -2.96
N ILE A 11 -18.43 -18.30 -4.18
CA ILE A 11 -17.07 -17.81 -4.47
C ILE A 11 -16.95 -16.33 -4.10
N LEU A 12 -17.88 -15.48 -4.56
CA LEU A 12 -17.88 -14.05 -4.22
C LEU A 12 -17.99 -13.83 -2.71
N PHE A 13 -18.82 -14.59 -2.00
CA PHE A 13 -18.99 -14.45 -0.57
C PHE A 13 -17.71 -14.82 0.21
N ILE A 14 -17.10 -15.96 -0.09
CA ILE A 14 -15.87 -16.41 0.58
C ILE A 14 -14.73 -15.44 0.29
N PHE A 15 -14.54 -15.07 -0.98
CA PHE A 15 -13.50 -14.16 -1.39
C PHE A 15 -13.62 -12.79 -0.70
N ASN A 16 -14.81 -12.17 -0.73
CA ASN A 16 -15.02 -10.88 -0.07
C ASN A 16 -14.89 -10.98 1.45
N THR A 17 -15.24 -12.12 2.06
CA THR A 17 -15.02 -12.32 3.50
C THR A 17 -13.53 -12.35 3.85
N ILE A 18 -12.71 -13.05 3.07
CA ILE A 18 -11.25 -13.08 3.26
C ILE A 18 -10.67 -11.67 3.09
N VAL A 19 -11.07 -10.95 2.03
CA VAL A 19 -10.63 -9.58 1.77
C VAL A 19 -11.03 -8.64 2.91
N SER A 20 -12.23 -8.80 3.46
CA SER A 20 -12.70 -8.02 4.61
C SER A 20 -11.82 -8.25 5.84
N VAL A 21 -11.48 -9.50 6.16
CA VAL A 21 -10.58 -9.83 7.28
C VAL A 21 -9.21 -9.20 7.09
N ILE A 22 -8.62 -9.29 5.88
CA ILE A 22 -7.33 -8.65 5.55
C ILE A 22 -7.42 -7.14 5.74
N GLY A 23 -8.52 -6.52 5.31
CA GLY A 23 -8.76 -5.09 5.50
C GLY A 23 -8.82 -4.69 6.98
N ILE A 24 -9.53 -5.46 7.82
CA ILE A 24 -9.60 -5.23 9.26
C ILE A 24 -8.21 -5.35 9.90
N LEU A 25 -7.44 -6.39 9.57
CA LEU A 25 -6.08 -6.56 10.07
C LEU A 25 -5.17 -5.37 9.67
N SER A 26 -5.33 -4.87 8.45
CA SER A 26 -4.58 -3.70 7.95
C SER A 26 -4.94 -2.42 8.73
N ILE A 27 -6.21 -2.21 9.04
CA ILE A 27 -6.67 -1.08 9.89
C ILE A 27 -6.05 -1.19 11.28
N VAL A 28 -6.16 -2.36 11.92
CA VAL A 28 -5.60 -2.59 13.26
C VAL A 28 -4.10 -2.30 13.27
N TYR A 29 -3.36 -2.84 12.29
CA TYR A 29 -1.93 -2.61 12.18
C TYR A 29 -1.58 -1.13 11.96
N GLY A 30 -2.31 -0.44 11.08
CA GLY A 30 -2.13 1.00 10.86
C GLY A 30 -2.37 1.83 12.12
N VAL A 31 -3.39 1.49 12.92
CA VAL A 31 -3.66 2.15 14.21
C VAL A 31 -2.55 1.89 15.22
N LEU A 32 -1.99 0.67 15.27
CA LEU A 32 -0.87 0.35 16.16
C LEU A 32 0.37 1.18 15.82
N ILE A 33 0.72 1.30 14.54
CA ILE A 33 1.83 2.14 14.09
C ILE A 33 1.56 3.61 14.41
N LEU A 34 0.36 4.10 14.13
CA LEU A 34 0.00 5.50 14.37
C LEU A 34 0.12 5.86 15.87
N ARG A 35 -0.26 4.94 16.76
CA ARG A 35 -0.06 5.11 18.22
C ARG A 35 1.42 5.16 18.61
N SER A 36 2.28 4.41 17.94
CA SER A 36 3.71 4.41 18.22
C SER A 36 4.40 5.71 17.78
N ILE A 37 3.89 6.38 16.75
CA ILE A 37 4.44 7.65 16.24
C ILE A 37 4.04 8.83 17.13
N GLY A 38 2.84 8.79 17.73
CA GLY A 38 2.31 9.88 18.54
C GLY A 38 1.85 11.09 17.72
N THR A 39 1.38 12.12 18.40
CA THR A 39 0.94 13.38 17.81
C THR A 39 1.90 14.51 18.19
N ILE A 40 2.09 15.47 17.30
CA ILE A 40 2.88 16.67 17.56
C ILE A 40 1.95 17.84 17.85
N GLU A 41 2.28 18.65 18.86
CA GLU A 41 1.53 19.88 19.15
C GLU A 41 2.36 21.07 18.68
N VAL A 42 1.84 21.83 17.72
CA VAL A 42 2.47 23.05 17.21
C VAL A 42 1.49 24.19 17.37
N ASN A 43 1.84 25.17 18.20
CA ASN A 43 1.04 26.39 18.40
C ASN A 43 -0.40 26.13 18.92
N GLY A 44 -0.56 25.11 19.80
CA GLY A 44 -1.87 24.68 20.32
C GLY A 44 -2.70 23.86 19.34
N GLN A 45 -2.18 23.54 18.15
CA GLN A 45 -2.79 22.61 17.21
C GLN A 45 -2.11 21.25 17.28
N VAL A 46 -2.89 20.22 17.61
CA VAL A 46 -2.45 18.83 17.57
C VAL A 46 -2.49 18.36 16.12
N GLY A 47 -1.32 18.07 15.56
CA GLY A 47 -1.13 17.59 14.21
C GLY A 47 -0.42 16.23 14.17
N PHE A 48 -0.43 15.62 12.99
CA PHE A 48 0.32 14.40 12.73
C PHE A 48 1.66 14.74 12.07
N PRO A 49 2.79 14.16 12.51
CA PRO A 49 4.07 14.36 11.86
C PRO A 49 4.06 13.75 10.43
N PRO A 50 4.96 14.16 9.53
CA PRO A 50 5.00 13.65 8.15
C PRO A 50 5.08 12.11 8.07
N GLN A 51 5.76 11.50 9.04
CA GLN A 51 5.90 10.05 9.18
C GLN A 51 4.58 9.32 9.49
N ALA A 52 3.55 10.00 9.98
CA ALA A 52 2.22 9.43 10.21
C ALA A 52 1.38 9.32 8.91
N LEU A 53 1.83 9.88 7.79
CA LEU A 53 1.11 9.80 6.52
C LEU A 53 0.91 8.34 6.06
N MET A 54 1.96 7.51 6.16
CA MET A 54 1.90 6.10 5.76
C MET A 54 0.85 5.29 6.53
N PRO A 55 0.83 5.27 7.88
CA PRO A 55 -0.21 4.53 8.61
C PRO A 55 -1.62 5.12 8.41
N ILE A 56 -1.77 6.44 8.23
CA ILE A 56 -3.07 7.04 7.91
C ILE A 56 -3.60 6.52 6.57
N VAL A 57 -2.74 6.48 5.54
CA VAL A 57 -3.10 5.93 4.22
C VAL A 57 -3.46 4.45 4.34
N LEU A 58 -2.71 3.67 5.12
CA LEU A 58 -3.00 2.25 5.36
C LEU A 58 -4.39 2.04 6.00
N ILE A 59 -4.73 2.84 7.02
CA ILE A 59 -6.06 2.80 7.67
C ILE A 59 -7.16 3.17 6.67
N GLY A 60 -6.96 4.23 5.88
CA GLY A 60 -7.91 4.69 4.88
C GLY A 60 -8.18 3.62 3.81
N LEU A 61 -7.13 3.05 3.24
CA LEU A 61 -7.23 1.97 2.26
C LEU A 61 -7.90 0.73 2.84
N GLY A 62 -7.49 0.30 4.04
CA GLY A 62 -8.14 -0.82 4.73
C GLY A 62 -9.63 -0.59 4.96
N SER A 63 -10.03 0.62 5.34
CA SER A 63 -11.44 0.98 5.56
C SER A 63 -12.26 0.90 4.27
N ILE A 64 -11.72 1.40 3.15
CA ILE A 64 -12.36 1.30 1.84
C ILE A 64 -12.52 -0.17 1.42
N VAL A 65 -11.49 -0.99 1.60
CA VAL A 65 -11.52 -2.43 1.29
C VAL A 65 -12.58 -3.16 2.11
N VAL A 66 -12.67 -2.89 3.42
CA VAL A 66 -13.72 -3.47 4.29
C VAL A 66 -15.11 -3.04 3.85
N PHE A 67 -15.31 -1.77 3.49
CA PHE A 67 -16.59 -1.27 3.04
C PHE A 67 -17.04 -1.93 1.72
N ILE A 68 -16.16 -1.98 0.72
CA ILE A 68 -16.46 -2.57 -0.60
C ILE A 68 -16.72 -4.08 -0.45
N SER A 69 -15.89 -4.79 0.31
CA SER A 69 -16.07 -6.23 0.56
C SER A 69 -17.37 -6.53 1.32
N PHE A 70 -17.77 -5.68 2.26
CA PHE A 70 -19.07 -5.81 2.94
C PHE A 70 -20.24 -5.69 1.96
N LEU A 71 -20.20 -4.75 1.02
CA LEU A 71 -21.21 -4.63 -0.05
C LEU A 71 -21.25 -5.89 -0.93
N GLY A 72 -20.09 -6.46 -1.28
CA GLY A 72 -19.99 -7.72 -2.03
C GLY A 72 -20.63 -8.90 -1.28
N CYS A 73 -20.27 -9.09 0.00
CA CYS A 73 -20.83 -10.16 0.84
C CYS A 73 -22.34 -10.01 1.05
N CYS A 74 -22.80 -8.81 1.42
CA CYS A 74 -24.22 -8.54 1.68
C CYS A 74 -25.04 -8.58 0.39
N GLY A 75 -24.50 -8.10 -0.74
CA GLY A 75 -25.12 -8.21 -2.05
C GLY A 75 -25.34 -9.66 -2.46
N ALA A 76 -24.31 -10.50 -2.24
CA ALA A 76 -24.37 -11.93 -2.51
C ALA A 76 -25.41 -12.65 -1.64
N ILE A 77 -25.34 -12.52 -0.31
CA ILE A 77 -26.24 -13.23 0.61
C ILE A 77 -27.69 -12.75 0.47
N ARG A 78 -27.92 -11.43 0.49
CA ARG A 78 -29.27 -10.85 0.53
C ARG A 78 -29.94 -10.84 -0.84
N GLU A 79 -29.25 -11.28 -1.89
CA GLU A 79 -29.72 -11.24 -3.28
C GLU A 79 -30.30 -9.84 -3.61
N SER A 80 -29.53 -8.82 -3.21
CA SER A 80 -29.91 -7.43 -3.39
C SER A 80 -29.21 -6.88 -4.62
N VAL A 81 -30.00 -6.61 -5.67
CA VAL A 81 -29.52 -6.01 -6.92
C VAL A 81 -28.82 -4.69 -6.63
N CYS A 82 -29.39 -3.84 -5.76
CA CYS A 82 -28.82 -2.55 -5.43
C CYS A 82 -27.42 -2.69 -4.82
N MET A 83 -27.25 -3.54 -3.79
CA MET A 83 -25.94 -3.74 -3.14
C MET A 83 -24.91 -4.36 -4.07
N THR A 84 -25.31 -5.35 -4.88
CA THR A 84 -24.43 -6.02 -5.85
C THR A 84 -24.00 -5.07 -6.98
N MET A 85 -24.91 -4.20 -7.43
CA MET A 85 -24.59 -3.16 -8.41
C MET A 85 -23.68 -2.08 -7.83
N SER A 86 -23.91 -1.63 -6.59
CA SER A 86 -22.99 -0.69 -5.92
C SER A 86 -21.59 -1.27 -5.81
N TYR A 87 -21.46 -2.55 -5.43
CA TYR A 87 -20.18 -3.26 -5.43
C TYR A 87 -19.52 -3.25 -6.80
N ALA A 88 -20.25 -3.57 -7.87
CA ALA A 88 -19.74 -3.52 -9.24
C ALA A 88 -19.28 -2.10 -9.66
N VAL A 89 -20.03 -1.06 -9.29
CA VAL A 89 -19.65 0.34 -9.57
C VAL A 89 -18.35 0.71 -8.83
N PHE A 90 -18.19 0.32 -7.57
CA PHE A 90 -16.94 0.56 -6.84
C PHE A 90 -15.76 -0.17 -7.47
N LEU A 91 -15.92 -1.43 -7.87
CA LEU A 91 -14.87 -2.16 -8.59
C LEU A 91 -14.48 -1.48 -9.90
N LEU A 92 -15.46 -0.95 -10.66
CA LEU A 92 -15.17 -0.21 -11.88
C LEU A 92 -14.37 1.08 -11.60
N ILE A 93 -14.73 1.81 -10.55
CA ILE A 93 -14.01 3.03 -10.14
C ILE A 93 -12.57 2.68 -9.74
N LEU A 94 -12.38 1.63 -8.93
CA LEU A 94 -11.04 1.18 -8.53
C LEU A 94 -10.20 0.78 -9.73
N LEU A 95 -10.77 0.05 -10.70
CA LEU A 95 -10.08 -0.34 -11.92
C LEU A 95 -9.60 0.88 -12.72
N ILE A 96 -10.45 1.91 -12.87
CA ILE A 96 -10.07 3.15 -13.57
C ILE A 96 -8.95 3.88 -12.82
N LEU A 97 -9.05 3.99 -11.50
CA LEU A 97 -8.02 4.61 -10.66
C LEU A 97 -6.69 3.85 -10.76
N GLN A 98 -6.73 2.53 -10.72
CA GLN A 98 -5.56 1.69 -10.80
C GLN A 98 -4.87 1.82 -12.17
N LEU A 99 -5.63 1.77 -13.26
CA LEU A 99 -5.10 2.02 -14.60
C LEU A 99 -4.46 3.41 -14.71
N THR A 100 -5.10 4.43 -14.15
CA THR A 100 -4.58 5.80 -14.14
C THR A 100 -3.24 5.87 -13.40
N ILE A 101 -3.14 5.27 -12.21
CA ILE A 101 -1.91 5.22 -11.42
C ILE A 101 -0.79 4.51 -12.20
N VAL A 102 -1.08 3.35 -12.80
CA VAL A 102 -0.10 2.58 -13.59
C VAL A 102 0.44 3.41 -14.76
N VAL A 103 -0.42 4.10 -15.49
CA VAL A 103 -0.02 4.97 -16.62
C VAL A 103 0.80 6.17 -16.14
N LEU A 104 0.41 6.81 -15.03
CA LEU A 104 1.13 7.95 -14.47
C LEU A 104 2.52 7.57 -13.98
N LEU A 105 2.65 6.45 -13.26
CA LEU A 105 3.93 5.91 -12.80
C LEU A 105 4.83 5.53 -13.98
N TYR A 106 4.26 4.93 -15.04
CA TYR A 106 5.02 4.57 -16.23
C TYR A 106 5.51 5.80 -17.01
N THR A 107 4.70 6.85 -17.10
CA THR A 107 5.02 8.05 -17.89
C THR A 107 5.95 9.00 -17.14
N ASN A 108 5.89 9.03 -15.80
CA ASN A 108 6.67 9.95 -14.96
C ASN A 108 7.72 9.22 -14.11
N LYS A 109 8.38 8.19 -14.65
CA LYS A 109 9.38 7.39 -13.91
C LYS A 109 10.48 8.25 -13.30
N ASP A 110 11.05 9.17 -14.07
CA ASP A 110 12.15 10.03 -13.57
C ASP A 110 11.72 10.87 -12.37
N LYS A 111 10.49 11.40 -12.39
CA LYS A 111 9.94 12.17 -11.26
C LYS A 111 9.68 11.28 -10.05
N PHE A 112 9.28 10.04 -10.27
CA PHE A 112 9.10 9.07 -9.21
C PHE A 112 10.43 8.70 -8.57
N GLU A 113 11.47 8.42 -9.37
CA GLU A 113 12.82 8.15 -8.86
C GLU A 113 13.40 9.33 -8.10
N ASP A 114 13.24 10.56 -8.59
CA ASP A 114 13.66 11.77 -7.86
C ASP A 114 12.89 11.95 -6.55
N ALA A 115 11.57 11.71 -6.57
CA ALA A 115 10.76 11.74 -5.36
C ALA A 115 11.21 10.68 -4.33
N MET A 116 11.58 9.48 -4.77
CA MET A 116 12.12 8.44 -3.89
C MET A 116 13.50 8.84 -3.33
N GLY A 117 14.37 9.44 -4.15
CA GLY A 117 15.65 9.97 -3.67
C GLY A 117 15.47 11.05 -2.59
N LYS A 118 14.47 11.92 -2.76
CA LYS A 118 14.11 12.95 -1.77
C LYS A 118 13.66 12.38 -0.43
N VAL A 119 13.09 11.16 -0.38
CA VAL A 119 12.73 10.51 0.88
C VAL A 119 13.97 10.24 1.73
N ILE A 120 15.05 9.73 1.13
CA ILE A 120 16.32 9.52 1.84
C ILE A 120 16.95 10.85 2.25
N ASP A 121 16.87 11.85 1.37
CA ASP A 121 17.38 13.18 1.67
C ASP A 121 16.68 13.80 2.89
N GLN A 122 15.34 13.73 2.93
CA GLN A 122 14.55 14.20 4.07
C GLN A 122 14.77 13.39 5.34
N ALA A 123 14.90 12.06 5.21
CA ALA A 123 15.21 11.18 6.33
C ALA A 123 16.61 11.47 6.91
N TRP A 124 17.58 11.81 6.08
CA TRP A 124 18.91 12.20 6.52
C TRP A 124 18.90 13.55 7.23
N ASP A 125 18.20 14.54 6.67
CA ASP A 125 18.14 15.89 7.23
C ASP A 125 17.39 15.90 8.58
N SER A 126 16.47 14.96 8.80
CA SER A 126 15.80 14.74 10.09
C SER A 126 16.77 14.23 11.16
N ARG A 127 16.96 15.03 12.22
CA ARG A 127 17.78 14.65 13.38
C ARG A 127 17.18 13.47 14.14
N GLU A 128 15.85 13.44 14.30
CA GLU A 128 15.15 12.34 14.96
C GLU A 128 15.32 11.02 14.21
N ALA A 129 15.38 11.03 12.88
CA ALA A 129 15.60 9.82 12.10
C ALA A 129 17.05 9.34 12.16
N ARG A 130 18.03 10.25 12.21
CA ARG A 130 19.45 9.92 12.41
C ARG A 130 19.76 9.41 13.81
N GLU A 131 19.19 10.01 14.85
CA GLU A 131 19.49 9.67 16.25
C GLU A 131 18.51 8.65 16.83
N GLY A 132 17.32 8.49 16.24
CA GLY A 132 16.26 7.56 16.66
C GLY A 132 16.36 6.15 16.06
N GLY A 133 17.49 5.78 15.46
CA GLY A 133 17.76 4.43 14.93
C GLY A 133 17.02 4.05 13.64
N VAL A 134 16.19 4.94 13.09
CA VAL A 134 15.47 4.72 11.83
C VAL A 134 16.46 4.66 10.66
N PHE A 135 17.43 5.57 10.63
CA PHE A 135 18.43 5.57 9.57
C PHE A 135 19.37 4.35 9.65
N ASP A 136 19.68 3.88 10.86
CA ASP A 136 20.46 2.65 11.06
C ASP A 136 19.72 1.42 10.52
N ALA A 137 18.40 1.37 10.66
CA ALA A 137 17.56 0.34 10.05
C ALA A 137 17.61 0.41 8.53
N ILE A 138 17.50 1.60 7.94
CA ILE A 138 17.62 1.82 6.48
C ILE A 138 18.97 1.31 5.98
N GLN A 139 20.06 1.68 6.66
CA GLN A 139 21.42 1.28 6.30
C GLN A 139 21.62 -0.24 6.36
N LYS A 140 21.12 -0.89 7.41
CA LYS A 140 21.16 -2.36 7.53
C LYS A 140 20.31 -3.05 6.46
N SER A 141 19.11 -2.55 6.20
CA SER A 141 18.18 -3.15 5.23
C SER A 141 18.65 -3.00 3.78
N LEU A 142 19.26 -1.87 3.43
CA LEU A 142 19.70 -1.57 2.06
C LEU A 142 21.20 -1.81 1.83
N LYS A 143 21.94 -2.19 2.87
CA LYS A 143 23.42 -2.28 2.86
C LYS A 143 24.03 -1.03 2.25
N CYS A 144 23.75 0.11 2.87
CA CYS A 144 24.18 1.44 2.43
C CYS A 144 24.68 2.28 3.63
N CYS A 145 25.38 3.38 3.37
CA CYS A 145 25.92 4.27 4.39
C CYS A 145 25.84 5.74 4.00
N GLY A 146 25.35 6.57 4.92
CA GLY A 146 25.13 8.02 4.71
C GLY A 146 24.05 8.32 3.68
N ARG A 147 23.89 9.61 3.32
CA ARG A 147 22.94 10.06 2.30
C ARG A 147 23.46 9.73 0.90
N ALA A 148 24.61 10.29 0.55
CA ALA A 148 25.34 10.08 -0.69
C ALA A 148 26.59 9.21 -0.48
N SER A 149 27.20 9.26 0.71
CA SER A 149 28.36 8.42 1.05
C SER A 149 28.60 8.39 2.57
N SER A 150 29.42 7.44 3.02
CA SER A 150 29.93 7.40 4.41
C SER A 150 30.62 8.69 4.87
N ALA A 151 31.15 9.49 3.94
CA ALA A 151 31.72 10.81 4.21
C ALA A 151 30.72 11.80 4.83
N ASP A 152 29.41 11.58 4.66
CA ASP A 152 28.38 12.45 5.22
C ASP A 152 28.39 12.47 6.75
N TYR A 153 28.80 11.37 7.39
CA TYR A 153 28.97 11.33 8.85
C TYR A 153 30.20 12.13 9.31
N LEU A 154 31.31 12.02 8.57
CA LEU A 154 32.54 12.77 8.86
C LEU A 154 32.32 14.28 8.73
N ILE A 155 31.57 14.71 7.71
CA ILE A 155 31.21 16.12 7.50
C ILE A 155 30.34 16.65 8.66
N ASN A 156 29.45 15.83 9.20
CA ASN A 156 28.60 16.18 10.34
C ASN A 156 29.29 15.97 11.71
N LEU A 157 30.60 15.68 11.73
CA LEU A 157 31.37 15.40 12.95
C LEU A 157 30.77 14.25 13.79
N GLN A 158 30.10 13.31 13.13
CA GLN A 158 29.50 12.13 13.74
C GLN A 158 30.36 10.89 13.49
N THR A 159 30.38 9.98 14.45
CA THR A 159 31.02 8.67 14.28
C THR A 159 30.19 7.80 13.36
N LEU A 160 30.87 6.98 12.56
CA LEU A 160 30.21 6.04 11.67
C LEU A 160 29.49 4.95 12.49
N PRO A 161 28.18 4.74 12.30
CA PRO A 161 27.46 3.72 13.04
C PRO A 161 27.81 2.31 12.53
N GLU A 162 27.66 1.29 13.36
CA GLU A 162 27.92 -0.11 12.97
C GLU A 162 26.99 -0.60 11.83
N SER A 163 25.86 0.07 11.61
CA SER A 163 24.95 -0.19 10.48
C SER A 163 25.56 0.09 9.10
N CYS A 164 26.65 0.86 9.03
CA CYS A 164 27.27 1.31 7.77
C CYS A 164 28.27 0.31 7.14
N CYS A 165 28.56 -0.81 7.81
CA CYS A 165 29.59 -1.74 7.36
C CYS A 165 29.21 -3.21 7.58
N GLU A 166 29.84 -4.09 6.82
CA GLU A 166 29.76 -5.54 7.06
C GLU A 166 30.82 -5.94 8.09
N GLY A 167 30.39 -6.12 9.35
CA GLY A 167 31.28 -6.42 10.47
C GLY A 167 31.96 -5.17 11.02
N SER A 168 33.25 -5.00 10.74
CA SER A 168 34.04 -3.89 11.30
C SER A 168 34.19 -2.71 10.33
N CYS A 169 33.79 -1.52 10.80
CA CYS A 169 33.93 -0.24 10.08
C CYS A 169 35.37 0.31 10.09
N LEU A 170 36.33 -0.40 10.70
CA LEU A 170 37.75 -0.04 10.69
C LEU A 170 38.39 -0.25 9.30
N ASN A 171 37.85 -1.18 8.51
CA ASN A 171 38.33 -1.47 7.17
C ASN A 171 37.52 -0.67 6.13
N PRO A 172 38.15 0.24 5.36
CA PRO A 172 37.46 1.04 4.34
C PRO A 172 36.76 0.20 3.27
N ALA A 173 37.27 -1.01 3.00
CA ALA A 173 36.68 -1.95 2.04
C ALA A 173 35.32 -2.52 2.48
N ASN A 174 35.01 -2.49 3.78
CA ASN A 174 33.77 -3.04 4.33
C ASN A 174 32.66 -1.99 4.48
N ILE A 175 32.93 -0.74 4.09
CA ILE A 175 31.99 0.37 4.19
C ILE A 175 31.08 0.38 2.98
N TYR A 176 29.77 0.45 3.20
CA TYR A 176 28.79 0.48 2.13
C TYR A 176 28.75 1.83 1.38
N GLY A 177 28.25 1.81 0.14
CA GLY A 177 28.00 3.01 -0.66
C GLY A 177 26.77 3.82 -0.21
N GLY A 178 26.52 4.98 -0.83
CA GLY A 178 25.44 5.90 -0.46
C GLY A 178 24.02 5.32 -0.48
N CYS A 179 23.20 5.68 0.50
CA CYS A 179 21.82 5.19 0.59
C CYS A 179 20.87 5.75 -0.47
N ARG A 180 21.07 6.99 -0.94
CA ARG A 180 20.16 7.60 -1.93
C ARG A 180 20.10 6.78 -3.22
N ALA A 181 21.26 6.47 -3.80
CA ALA A 181 21.34 5.69 -5.03
C ALA A 181 20.82 4.26 -4.85
N LYS A 182 21.21 3.60 -3.74
CA LYS A 182 20.75 2.25 -3.40
C LYS A 182 19.24 2.17 -3.16
N PHE A 183 18.65 3.19 -2.54
CA PHE A 183 17.22 3.25 -2.31
C PHE A 183 16.44 3.47 -3.61
N VAL A 184 16.91 4.35 -4.49
CA VAL A 184 16.28 4.54 -5.81
C VAL A 184 16.34 3.25 -6.63
N ASP A 185 17.48 2.56 -6.63
CA ASP A 185 17.65 1.26 -7.31
C ASP A 185 16.75 0.17 -6.70
N PHE A 186 16.67 0.11 -5.36
CA PHE A 186 15.74 -0.79 -4.68
C PHE A 186 14.28 -0.49 -5.04
N MET A 187 13.90 0.78 -5.09
CA MET A 187 12.55 1.21 -5.43
C MET A 187 12.23 0.99 -6.91
N SER A 188 13.18 1.14 -7.83
CA SER A 188 12.98 0.88 -9.26
C SER A 188 12.73 -0.61 -9.51
N VAL A 189 13.51 -1.49 -8.88
CA VAL A 189 13.30 -2.95 -8.92
C VAL A 189 11.96 -3.32 -8.29
N SER A 190 11.62 -2.72 -7.14
CA SER A 190 10.33 -2.96 -6.47
C SER A 190 9.15 -2.49 -7.32
N THR A 191 9.29 -1.34 -8.00
CA THR A 191 8.26 -0.80 -8.90
C THR A 191 8.09 -1.67 -10.14
N ASP A 192 9.17 -2.26 -10.65
CA ASP A 192 9.10 -3.22 -11.75
C ASP A 192 8.32 -4.48 -11.34
N ASN A 193 8.57 -5.02 -10.15
CA ASN A 193 7.80 -6.15 -9.62
C ASN A 193 6.34 -5.78 -9.34
N ALA A 194 6.08 -4.55 -8.90
CA ALA A 194 4.73 -4.07 -8.61
C ALA A 194 3.82 -4.06 -9.85
N LYS A 195 4.38 -4.01 -11.07
CA LYS A 195 3.60 -4.11 -12.31
C LYS A 195 2.85 -5.44 -12.41
N TYR A 196 3.51 -6.56 -12.08
CA TYR A 196 2.89 -7.88 -12.14
C TYR A 196 1.77 -8.01 -11.09
N VAL A 197 2.00 -7.47 -9.90
CA VAL A 197 0.98 -7.42 -8.84
C VAL A 197 -0.22 -6.58 -9.29
N ALA A 198 0.02 -5.43 -9.92
CA ALA A 198 -1.03 -4.56 -10.43
C ALA A 198 -1.87 -5.25 -11.52
N ILE A 199 -1.24 -5.95 -12.47
CA ILE A 199 -1.95 -6.71 -13.51
C ILE A 199 -2.80 -7.82 -12.87
N GLY A 200 -2.26 -8.54 -11.89
CA GLY A 200 -3.01 -9.56 -11.15
C GLY A 200 -4.24 -8.98 -10.45
N LEU A 201 -4.08 -7.82 -9.79
CA LEU A 201 -5.17 -7.13 -9.11
C LEU A 201 -6.27 -6.68 -10.09
N ILE A 202 -5.90 -6.10 -11.25
CA ILE A 202 -6.86 -5.75 -12.31
C ILE A 202 -7.64 -6.99 -12.78
N GLY A 203 -6.95 -8.12 -12.96
CA GLY A 203 -7.60 -9.38 -13.33
C GLY A 203 -8.63 -9.84 -12.30
N VAL A 204 -8.29 -9.77 -11.01
CA VAL A 204 -9.19 -10.12 -9.90
C VAL A 204 -10.40 -9.17 -9.84
N GLU A 205 -10.19 -7.87 -10.01
CA GLU A 205 -11.27 -6.87 -10.04
C GLU A 205 -12.23 -7.10 -11.22
N LEU A 206 -11.70 -7.41 -12.41
CA LEU A 206 -12.52 -7.73 -13.59
C LEU A 206 -13.37 -8.98 -13.37
N VAL A 207 -12.80 -10.04 -12.80
CA VAL A 207 -13.55 -11.26 -12.47
C VAL A 207 -14.65 -10.95 -11.44
N GLY A 208 -14.32 -10.19 -10.39
CA GLY A 208 -15.29 -9.73 -9.39
C GLY A 208 -16.43 -8.92 -10.00
N PHE A 209 -16.10 -8.00 -10.92
CA PHE A 209 -17.06 -7.17 -11.65
C PHE A 209 -18.00 -8.02 -12.51
N ILE A 210 -17.45 -8.95 -13.29
CA ILE A 210 -18.24 -9.86 -14.14
C ILE A 210 -19.20 -10.68 -13.28
N PHE A 211 -18.71 -11.30 -12.20
CA PHE A 211 -19.56 -12.08 -11.31
C PHE A 211 -20.63 -11.24 -10.61
N ALA A 212 -20.31 -10.02 -10.21
CA ALA A 212 -21.28 -9.09 -9.63
C ALA A 212 -22.39 -8.74 -10.63
N CYS A 213 -22.05 -8.39 -11.88
CA CYS A 213 -23.02 -8.10 -12.93
C CYS A 213 -23.87 -9.32 -13.28
N CYS A 214 -23.26 -10.51 -13.42
CA CYS A 214 -23.99 -11.76 -13.66
C CYS A 214 -24.97 -12.05 -12.52
N LEU A 215 -24.55 -11.91 -11.26
CA LEU A 215 -25.41 -12.14 -10.11
C LEU A 215 -26.55 -11.11 -10.05
N ALA A 216 -26.26 -9.82 -10.25
CA ALA A 216 -27.26 -8.76 -10.27
C ALA A 216 -28.32 -8.98 -11.36
N ASN A 217 -27.91 -9.36 -12.57
CA ASN A 217 -28.81 -9.66 -13.67
C ASN A 217 -29.69 -10.89 -13.39
N ASN A 218 -29.11 -11.95 -12.83
CA ASN A 218 -29.86 -13.15 -12.46
C ASN A 218 -30.92 -12.86 -11.38
N VAL A 219 -30.54 -12.15 -10.32
CA VAL A 219 -31.47 -11.73 -9.26
C VAL A 219 -32.57 -10.82 -9.82
N ARG A 220 -32.23 -9.87 -10.69
CA ARG A 220 -33.22 -8.98 -11.33
C ARG A 220 -34.21 -9.77 -12.20
N ASN A 221 -33.71 -10.73 -12.98
CA ASN A 221 -34.54 -11.59 -13.82
C ASN A 221 -35.45 -12.50 -12.99
N TYR A 222 -34.94 -13.06 -11.89
CA TYR A 222 -35.73 -13.87 -10.97
C TYR A 222 -36.87 -13.06 -10.35
N LYS A 223 -36.58 -11.87 -9.82
CA LYS A 223 -37.62 -10.97 -9.27
C LYS A 223 -38.67 -10.60 -10.31
N ARG A 224 -38.25 -10.33 -11.55
CA ARG A 224 -39.18 -9.99 -12.64
C ARG A 224 -40.07 -11.18 -13.05
N ARG A 225 -39.55 -12.42 -13.06
CA ARG A 225 -40.35 -13.62 -13.38
C ARG A 225 -41.40 -13.94 -12.33
N ASN A 226 -41.10 -13.70 -11.05
CA ASN A 226 -42.02 -13.99 -9.94
C ASN A 226 -43.00 -12.85 -9.63
N ALA A 227 -42.89 -11.71 -10.32
CA ALA A 227 -43.84 -10.60 -10.20
C ALA A 227 -45.07 -10.76 -11.11
N TYR A 228 -45.07 -11.79 -11.97
CA TYR A 228 -46.22 -12.26 -12.76
C TYR A 228 -46.74 -13.56 -12.15
#